data_AF-X0AE14-F1
#
_entry.id   AF-X0AE14-F1
#
_cell.length_a   1.000
_cell.length_b   1.000
_cell.length_c   1.000
_cell.angle_alpha   90.00
_cell.angle_beta   90.00
_cell.angle_gamma   90.00
#
_symmetry.space_group_name_H-M   'P 1'
#
loop_
_entity.id
_entity.type
_entity.pdbx_description
1 polymer ?
#
loop_
_entity_poly.entity_id
_entity_poly.type
_entity_poly.pdbx_seq_one_letter_code
_entity_poly.pdbx_strand_id
1 'polypeptide(L)'
;MEAESVKKKLHGFLKDIARKAVWDILCVLLCFLLHQHHQPDIHQNSDKMARRPARCYRYCKNKPYPKSRFNRGVPDPKIRIFDLGRKRANVDDFPLCIHLVSNEYEQLSSEALEAARICANKYLVKNTGKEGFHLRVRAHPFHVVRINKMLSCAGADRLQTGMRGAWGKPNGTVARVNIGQILMSVRTRDANRAIALEALRRSQYKFPGRQKIIVSKNWGFTPLRREEYLDKKAAGRVKVDGAYVQFLSNHGSLERNIRRFPDAFKSEA
;
A
#
# COMPACT_ATOMS: atom_id res chain seq x y z
N MET A 1 -62.02 -52.62 13.92
CA MET A 1 -60.90 -52.20 14.79
C MET A 1 -59.68 -51.67 14.01
N GLU A 2 -59.50 -51.91 12.71
CA GLU A 2 -58.32 -51.43 11.99
C GLU A 2 -58.35 -49.94 11.56
N ALA A 3 -59.52 -49.37 11.30
CA ALA A 3 -59.64 -47.99 10.79
C ALA A 3 -59.24 -46.89 11.81
N GLU A 4 -59.48 -47.10 13.11
CA GLU A 4 -59.12 -46.11 14.14
C GLU A 4 -57.61 -46.10 14.46
N SER A 5 -56.93 -47.23 14.31
CA SER A 5 -55.48 -47.35 14.55
C SER A 5 -54.67 -46.58 13.50
N VAL A 6 -55.09 -46.66 12.23
CA VAL A 6 -54.46 -45.91 11.12
C VAL A 6 -54.67 -44.40 11.27
N LYS A 7 -55.87 -43.98 11.68
CA LYS A 7 -56.20 -42.55 11.86
C LYS A 7 -55.38 -41.91 12.99
N LYS A 8 -55.16 -42.61 14.10
CA LYS A 8 -54.28 -42.15 15.20
C LYS A 8 -52.81 -42.10 14.78
N LYS A 9 -52.32 -43.07 14.01
CA LYS A 9 -50.95 -43.06 13.46
C LYS A 9 -50.72 -41.90 12.48
N LEU A 10 -51.66 -41.64 11.56
CA LEU A 10 -51.56 -40.49 10.64
C LEU A 10 -51.61 -39.15 11.37
N HIS A 11 -52.46 -39.01 12.40
CA HIS A 11 -52.53 -37.78 13.19
C HIS A 11 -51.26 -37.50 13.99
N GLY A 12 -50.59 -38.55 14.50
CA GLY A 12 -49.27 -38.43 15.12
C GLY A 12 -48.20 -38.00 14.10
N PHE A 13 -48.17 -38.66 12.94
CA PHE A 13 -47.20 -38.39 11.88
C PHE A 13 -47.31 -36.96 11.31
N LEU A 14 -48.54 -36.46 11.13
CA LEU A 14 -48.80 -35.08 10.70
C LEU A 14 -48.39 -34.04 11.76
N LYS A 15 -48.58 -34.34 13.05
CA LYS A 15 -48.12 -33.46 14.14
C LYS A 15 -46.60 -33.40 14.24
N ASP A 16 -45.91 -34.50 13.97
CA ASP A 16 -44.44 -34.55 13.99
C ASP A 16 -43.83 -33.83 12.79
N ILE A 17 -44.43 -33.93 11.60
CA ILE A 17 -44.03 -33.16 10.41
C ILE A 17 -44.25 -31.66 10.63
N ALA A 18 -45.40 -31.26 11.19
CA ALA A 18 -45.69 -29.86 11.49
C ALA A 18 -44.70 -29.28 12.53
N ARG A 19 -44.34 -30.06 13.56
CA ARG A 19 -43.35 -29.63 14.56
C ARG A 19 -41.95 -29.49 13.97
N LYS A 20 -41.53 -30.40 13.08
CA LYS A 20 -40.22 -30.34 12.42
C LYS A 20 -40.11 -29.14 11.48
N ALA A 21 -41.14 -28.89 10.67
CA ALA A 21 -41.17 -27.74 9.75
C ALA A 21 -41.13 -26.41 10.51
N VAL A 22 -41.86 -26.29 11.63
CA VAL A 22 -41.84 -25.09 12.47
C VAL A 22 -40.47 -24.91 13.14
N TRP A 23 -39.84 -25.98 13.59
CA TRP A 23 -38.49 -25.93 14.20
C TRP A 23 -37.40 -25.57 13.18
N ASP A 24 -37.46 -26.10 11.95
CA ASP A 24 -36.51 -25.77 10.90
C ASP A 24 -36.65 -24.31 10.43
N ILE A 25 -37.89 -23.81 10.30
CA ILE A 25 -38.16 -22.41 9.96
C ILE A 25 -37.71 -21.48 11.10
N LEU A 26 -37.98 -21.83 12.36
CA LEU A 26 -37.48 -21.07 13.51
C LEU A 26 -35.95 -21.10 13.58
N CYS A 27 -35.30 -22.23 13.33
CA CYS A 27 -33.83 -22.33 13.32
C CYS A 27 -33.22 -21.47 12.22
N VAL A 28 -33.79 -21.44 11.01
CA VAL A 28 -33.29 -20.60 9.92
C VAL A 28 -33.52 -19.12 10.21
N LEU A 29 -34.68 -18.74 10.77
CA LEU A 29 -34.96 -17.36 11.19
C LEU A 29 -34.08 -16.92 12.37
N LEU A 30 -33.85 -17.78 13.36
CA LEU A 30 -32.98 -17.51 14.49
C LEU A 30 -31.52 -17.41 14.05
N CYS A 31 -31.09 -18.25 13.08
CA CYS A 31 -29.76 -18.19 12.49
C CYS A 31 -29.59 -16.91 11.64
N PHE A 32 -30.62 -16.49 10.88
CA PHE A 32 -30.62 -15.25 10.10
C PHE A 32 -30.61 -14.00 11.00
N LEU A 33 -31.30 -14.05 12.16
CA LEU A 33 -31.29 -12.99 13.17
C LEU A 33 -29.98 -12.96 13.98
N LEU A 34 -29.38 -14.12 14.28
CA LEU A 34 -28.10 -14.22 15.00
C LEU A 34 -26.89 -13.89 14.11
N HIS A 35 -27.00 -14.01 12.78
CA HIS A 35 -25.93 -13.63 11.84
C HIS A 35 -25.84 -12.11 11.57
N GLN A 36 -26.76 -11.29 12.10
CA GLN A 36 -26.72 -9.83 11.96
C GLN A 36 -26.09 -9.09 13.15
N HIS A 37 -25.71 -9.77 14.24
CA HIS A 37 -25.11 -9.14 15.42
C HIS A 37 -23.70 -9.65 15.73
N HIS A 38 -22.78 -9.57 14.78
CA HIS A 38 -21.34 -9.55 15.10
C HIS A 38 -20.47 -8.88 14.04
N GLN A 39 -20.51 -7.55 14.01
CA GLN A 39 -19.29 -6.77 13.86
C GLN A 39 -19.33 -5.68 14.93
N PRO A 40 -18.52 -5.78 16.01
CA PRO A 40 -18.28 -4.60 16.81
C PRO A 40 -17.57 -3.59 15.91
N ASP A 41 -18.24 -2.47 15.63
CA ASP A 41 -17.63 -1.27 15.08
C ASP A 41 -16.57 -0.75 16.07
N ILE A 42 -15.40 -1.39 16.07
CA ILE A 42 -14.19 -0.86 16.67
C ILE A 42 -13.72 0.22 15.70
N HIS A 43 -14.37 1.39 15.70
CA HIS A 43 -13.82 2.68 15.30
C HIS A 43 -14.91 3.74 15.39
N GLN A 44 -14.88 4.54 16.46
CA GLN A 44 -14.63 5.99 16.34
C GLN A 44 -14.62 6.67 17.72
N ASN A 45 -13.56 6.41 18.48
CA ASN A 45 -13.04 7.40 19.43
C ASN A 45 -11.56 7.58 19.13
N SER A 46 -11.24 8.58 18.30
CA SER A 46 -9.89 9.15 18.26
C SER A 46 -9.97 10.60 17.78
N ASP A 47 -9.99 11.50 18.76
CA ASP A 47 -9.57 12.91 18.72
C ASP A 47 -9.16 13.47 17.36
N LYS A 48 -10.13 14.03 16.63
CA LYS A 48 -9.86 14.88 15.46
C LYS A 48 -9.66 16.32 15.93
N MET A 49 -8.40 16.77 16.04
CA MET A 49 -7.90 18.15 15.78
C MET A 49 -6.50 18.49 16.37
N ALA A 50 -5.68 17.52 16.79
CA ALA A 50 -4.34 17.83 17.32
C ALA A 50 -3.30 18.23 16.24
N ARG A 51 -3.53 17.87 14.97
CA ARG A 51 -2.55 17.99 13.88
C ARG A 51 -2.75 19.26 13.07
N ARG A 52 -1.67 20.02 12.84
CA ARG A 52 -1.67 21.19 11.96
C ARG A 52 -1.96 20.79 10.51
N PRO A 53 -2.63 21.66 9.72
CA PRO A 53 -2.91 21.40 8.32
C PRO A 53 -1.61 21.28 7.50
N ALA A 54 -1.61 20.43 6.48
CA ALA A 54 -0.42 20.13 5.69
C ALA A 54 0.18 21.36 4.98
N ARG A 55 -0.62 22.41 4.74
CA ARG A 55 -0.15 23.69 4.17
C ARG A 55 0.98 24.32 4.98
N CYS A 56 1.02 24.11 6.30
CA CYS A 56 2.08 24.65 7.17
C CYS A 56 3.47 24.08 6.84
N TYR A 57 3.52 22.88 6.28
CA TYR A 57 4.76 22.12 6.07
C TYR A 57 4.96 21.70 4.62
N ARG A 58 4.20 22.25 3.67
CA ARG A 58 4.26 21.84 2.25
C ARG A 58 5.63 22.11 1.63
N TYR A 59 6.23 23.26 1.92
CA TYR A 59 7.47 23.67 1.26
C TYR A 59 8.72 23.22 2.01
N CYS A 60 9.76 22.88 1.23
CA CYS A 60 11.08 22.52 1.73
C CYS A 60 11.88 23.74 2.25
N LYS A 61 11.42 24.38 3.33
CA LYS A 61 12.03 25.59 3.89
C LYS A 61 13.34 25.34 4.66
N ASN A 62 13.36 24.24 5.43
CA ASN A 62 14.46 23.96 6.34
C ASN A 62 15.47 22.96 5.74
N LYS A 63 16.67 22.93 6.31
CA LYS A 63 17.65 21.85 6.06
C LYS A 63 17.07 20.48 6.46
N PRO A 64 17.52 19.37 5.83
CA PRO A 64 17.07 18.04 6.20
C PRO A 64 17.34 17.74 7.69
N TYR A 65 16.29 17.50 8.44
CA TYR A 65 16.32 17.14 9.86
C TYR A 65 15.80 15.70 10.06
N PRO A 66 16.67 14.67 10.01
CA PRO A 66 16.26 13.28 10.17
C PRO A 66 16.11 12.86 11.64
N LYS A 67 15.51 11.69 11.86
CA LYS A 67 15.65 10.94 13.13
C LYS A 67 17.12 10.54 13.28
N SER A 68 17.74 10.88 14.39
CA SER A 68 19.19 10.68 14.61
C SER A 68 19.50 10.59 16.10
N ARG A 69 20.78 10.36 16.46
CA ARG A 69 21.23 10.40 17.86
C ARG A 69 20.97 11.73 18.56
N PHE A 70 20.79 12.81 17.82
CA PHE A 70 20.48 14.14 18.34
C PHE A 70 18.96 14.40 18.42
N ASN A 71 18.15 13.57 17.76
CA ASN A 71 16.70 13.72 17.63
C ASN A 71 16.00 12.41 18.06
N ARG A 72 15.86 12.23 19.38
CA ARG A 72 15.45 10.95 20.00
C ARG A 72 13.95 10.80 20.29
N GLY A 73 13.15 11.87 20.16
CA GLY A 73 11.70 11.88 20.44
C GLY A 73 10.81 11.98 19.20
N VAL A 74 11.20 11.34 18.10
CA VAL A 74 10.48 11.43 16.83
C VAL A 74 9.32 10.43 16.80
N PRO A 75 8.09 10.86 16.51
CA PRO A 75 6.96 9.93 16.37
C PRO A 75 7.17 9.04 15.13
N ASP A 76 6.73 7.79 15.24
CA ASP A 76 6.85 6.84 14.13
C ASP A 76 5.98 7.27 12.93
N PRO A 77 6.47 7.08 11.69
CA PRO A 77 5.69 7.39 10.50
C PRO A 77 4.43 6.53 10.45
N LYS A 78 3.33 7.13 9.97
CA LYS A 78 2.07 6.37 9.79
C LYS A 78 2.16 5.35 8.67
N ILE A 79 2.90 5.65 7.60
CA ILE A 79 3.23 4.65 6.58
C ILE A 79 4.28 3.68 7.12
N ARG A 80 3.93 2.40 7.14
CA ARG A 80 4.83 1.31 7.56
C ARG A 80 5.10 0.30 6.44
N ILE A 81 4.17 0.16 5.50
CA ILE A 81 4.23 -0.83 4.42
C ILE A 81 4.50 -0.10 3.11
N PHE A 82 5.64 -0.41 2.48
CA PHE A 82 6.03 0.21 1.21
C PHE A 82 5.74 -0.69 0.00
N ASP A 83 5.72 -2.01 0.16
CA ASP A 83 5.44 -2.98 -0.91
C ASP A 83 4.13 -3.72 -0.66
N LEU A 84 3.26 -3.78 -1.68
CA LEU A 84 1.91 -4.34 -1.65
C LEU A 84 1.60 -5.21 -2.86
N GLY A 85 0.57 -6.04 -2.74
CA GLY A 85 0.22 -7.04 -3.74
C GLY A 85 1.21 -8.20 -3.73
N ARG A 86 1.47 -8.79 -4.91
CA ARG A 86 2.38 -9.92 -5.08
C ARG A 86 3.85 -9.47 -5.13
N LYS A 87 4.39 -9.06 -3.99
CA LYS A 87 5.78 -8.56 -3.86
C LYS A 87 6.86 -9.60 -4.20
N ARG A 88 6.55 -10.90 -4.02
CA ARG A 88 7.43 -12.03 -4.39
C ARG A 88 7.25 -12.51 -5.83
N ALA A 89 6.44 -11.83 -6.64
CA ALA A 89 6.28 -12.19 -8.04
C ALA A 89 7.60 -12.09 -8.80
N ASN A 90 7.78 -13.02 -9.73
CA ASN A 90 8.89 -13.00 -10.66
C ASN A 90 8.83 -11.72 -11.51
N VAL A 91 9.98 -11.30 -12.03
CA VAL A 91 10.10 -10.13 -12.89
C VAL A 91 9.40 -10.33 -14.23
N ASP A 92 9.35 -11.57 -14.73
CA ASP A 92 8.70 -11.91 -15.98
C ASP A 92 7.17 -11.80 -15.94
N ASP A 93 6.56 -11.96 -14.76
CA ASP A 93 5.10 -11.95 -14.59
C ASP A 93 4.49 -10.57 -14.83
N PHE A 94 5.29 -9.50 -14.61
CA PHE A 94 4.84 -8.11 -14.60
C PHE A 94 5.72 -7.21 -15.48
N PRO A 95 5.52 -7.23 -16.81
CA PRO A 95 6.27 -6.40 -17.74
C PRO A 95 5.91 -4.91 -17.69
N LEU A 96 4.63 -4.59 -17.43
CA LEU A 96 4.16 -3.21 -17.40
C LEU A 96 4.56 -2.52 -16.12
N CYS A 97 5.01 -1.27 -16.23
CA CYS A 97 5.28 -0.41 -15.09
C CYS A 97 4.71 0.99 -15.31
N ILE A 98 4.03 1.50 -14.30
CA ILE A 98 3.45 2.85 -14.29
C ILE A 98 3.92 3.57 -13.03
N HIS A 99 4.35 4.80 -13.20
CA HIS A 99 4.88 5.65 -12.15
C HIS A 99 3.96 6.84 -11.90
N LEU A 100 3.77 7.17 -10.62
CA LEU A 100 3.28 8.47 -10.19
C LEU A 100 4.50 9.33 -9.84
N VAL A 101 4.67 10.43 -10.55
CA VAL A 101 5.85 11.30 -10.46
C VAL A 101 5.44 12.68 -9.97
N SER A 102 6.21 13.25 -9.04
CA SER A 102 6.02 14.64 -8.60
C SER A 102 6.54 15.62 -9.64
N ASN A 103 5.74 16.64 -9.96
CA ASN A 103 6.18 17.76 -10.80
C ASN A 103 6.46 19.03 -9.97
N GLU A 104 6.51 18.90 -8.64
CA GLU A 104 6.77 19.99 -7.70
C GLU A 104 7.86 19.62 -6.69
N TYR A 105 8.55 20.64 -6.19
CA TYR A 105 9.48 20.54 -5.07
C TYR A 105 8.76 20.82 -3.75
N GLU A 106 8.41 19.75 -3.03
CA GLU A 106 7.58 19.86 -1.83
C GLU A 106 7.84 18.73 -0.82
N GLN A 107 7.13 18.77 0.30
CA GLN A 107 7.13 17.78 1.36
C GLN A 107 5.79 17.04 1.39
N LEU A 108 5.85 15.71 1.33
CA LEU A 108 4.69 14.84 1.45
C LEU A 108 4.63 14.23 2.84
N SER A 109 3.51 14.40 3.53
CA SER A 109 3.38 13.82 4.86
C SER A 109 3.28 12.29 4.86
N SER A 110 3.77 11.64 5.92
CA SER A 110 3.68 10.19 6.08
C SER A 110 2.24 9.66 5.99
N GLU A 111 1.29 10.48 6.41
CA GLU A 111 -0.14 10.22 6.42
C GLU A 111 -0.74 10.35 5.02
N ALA A 112 -0.27 11.30 4.22
CA ALA A 112 -0.67 11.43 2.83
C ALA A 112 -0.16 10.23 2.01
N LEU A 113 1.08 9.80 2.26
CA LEU A 113 1.64 8.59 1.66
C LEU A 113 0.82 7.34 2.02
N GLU A 114 0.43 7.20 3.29
CA GLU A 114 -0.40 6.09 3.75
C GLU A 114 -1.81 6.13 3.14
N ALA A 115 -2.45 7.30 3.08
CA ALA A 115 -3.75 7.47 2.45
C ALA A 115 -3.71 7.16 0.95
N ALA A 116 -2.67 7.62 0.25
CA ALA A 116 -2.45 7.34 -1.18
C ALA A 116 -2.23 5.85 -1.43
N ARG A 117 -1.44 5.19 -0.57
CA ARG A 117 -1.19 3.75 -0.60
C ARG A 117 -2.48 2.94 -0.44
N ILE A 118 -3.29 3.25 0.58
CA ILE A 118 -4.56 2.58 0.83
C ILE A 118 -5.51 2.76 -0.37
N CYS A 119 -5.58 3.98 -0.91
CA CYS A 119 -6.45 4.31 -2.02
C CYS A 119 -6.13 3.50 -3.28
N ALA A 120 -4.86 3.48 -3.72
CA ALA A 120 -4.45 2.68 -4.88
C ALA A 120 -4.64 1.18 -4.63
N ASN A 121 -4.21 0.69 -3.47
CA ASN A 121 -4.28 -0.74 -3.17
C ASN A 121 -5.73 -1.25 -3.14
N LYS A 122 -6.65 -0.50 -2.51
CA LYS A 122 -8.07 -0.90 -2.44
C LYS A 122 -8.69 -0.99 -3.84
N TYR A 123 -8.37 -0.07 -4.73
CA TYR A 123 -8.87 -0.09 -6.10
C TYR A 123 -8.27 -1.23 -6.93
N LEU A 124 -6.96 -1.45 -6.83
CA LEU A 124 -6.27 -2.54 -7.55
C LEU A 124 -6.75 -3.91 -7.08
N VAL A 125 -6.84 -4.16 -5.78
CA VAL A 125 -7.33 -5.44 -5.24
C VAL A 125 -8.75 -5.74 -5.74
N LYS A 126 -9.64 -4.73 -5.79
CA LYS A 126 -11.02 -4.91 -6.24
C LYS A 126 -11.12 -5.32 -7.71
N ASN A 127 -10.27 -4.76 -8.58
CA ASN A 127 -10.44 -4.88 -10.02
C ASN A 127 -9.49 -5.89 -10.68
N THR A 128 -8.25 -6.04 -10.19
CA THR A 128 -7.27 -7.00 -10.73
C THR A 128 -7.07 -8.23 -9.84
N GLY A 129 -7.60 -8.22 -8.62
CA GLY A 129 -7.25 -9.18 -7.57
C GLY A 129 -5.90 -8.85 -6.90
N LYS A 130 -5.67 -9.43 -5.72
CA LYS A 130 -4.47 -9.21 -4.89
C LYS A 130 -3.17 -9.66 -5.57
N GLU A 131 -3.25 -10.72 -6.37
CA GLU A 131 -2.11 -11.33 -7.05
C GLU A 131 -1.79 -10.70 -8.41
N GLY A 132 -2.63 -9.78 -8.89
CA GLY A 132 -2.53 -9.19 -10.24
C GLY A 132 -1.55 -8.02 -10.38
N PHE A 133 -0.94 -7.57 -9.28
CA PHE A 133 -0.05 -6.41 -9.27
C PHE A 133 1.00 -6.45 -8.17
N HIS A 134 2.04 -5.63 -8.32
CA HIS A 134 2.97 -5.26 -7.26
C HIS A 134 3.09 -3.74 -7.21
N LEU A 135 2.65 -3.15 -6.09
CA LEU A 135 2.70 -1.71 -5.84
C LEU A 135 3.82 -1.41 -4.84
N ARG A 136 4.65 -0.41 -5.17
CA ARG A 136 5.77 0.05 -4.35
C ARG A 136 5.69 1.56 -4.15
N VAL A 137 5.64 1.99 -2.89
CA VAL A 137 5.86 3.39 -2.51
C VAL A 137 7.37 3.63 -2.46
N ARG A 138 7.86 4.59 -3.24
CA ARG A 138 9.29 4.90 -3.39
C ARG A 138 9.76 6.03 -2.47
N ALA A 139 8.84 6.91 -2.06
CA ALA A 139 9.14 8.01 -1.16
C ALA A 139 9.10 7.56 0.31
N HIS A 140 10.19 7.75 1.04
CA HIS A 140 10.30 7.45 2.47
C HIS A 140 10.30 8.72 3.32
N PRO A 141 9.47 8.79 4.39
CA PRO A 141 9.38 9.98 5.23
C PRO A 141 10.47 10.03 6.30
N PHE A 142 11.68 10.46 5.92
CA PHE A 142 12.79 10.62 6.87
C PHE A 142 12.87 12.01 7.51
N HIS A 143 12.29 13.03 6.88
CA HIS A 143 12.38 14.39 7.39
C HIS A 143 11.40 14.60 8.53
N VAL A 144 11.89 15.11 9.65
CA VAL A 144 11.09 15.40 10.83
C VAL A 144 10.71 16.87 10.84
N VAL A 145 9.40 17.10 10.90
CA VAL A 145 8.81 18.42 11.05
C VAL A 145 8.66 18.74 12.52
N ARG A 146 8.92 19.99 12.89
CA ARG A 146 8.83 20.48 14.27
C ARG A 146 7.63 21.39 14.46
N ILE A 147 7.08 21.40 15.67
CA ILE A 147 6.02 22.30 16.12
C ILE A 147 6.47 23.03 17.37
N ASN A 148 6.36 24.36 17.37
CA ASN A 148 6.29 25.13 18.61
C ASN A 148 4.82 25.15 19.03
N LYS A 149 4.49 24.39 20.08
CA LYS A 149 3.11 24.20 20.55
C LYS A 149 2.80 25.30 21.55
N MET A 150 1.82 26.13 21.22
CA MET A 150 1.31 27.17 22.13
C MET A 150 0.10 26.61 22.89
N LEU A 151 -0.04 27.04 24.14
CA LEU A 151 -1.18 26.72 24.98
C LEU A 151 -2.38 27.57 24.53
N SER A 152 -3.54 26.94 24.41
CA SER A 152 -4.77 27.61 23.95
C SER A 152 -5.78 27.81 25.09
N CYS A 153 -5.35 27.72 26.35
CA CYS A 153 -6.19 27.94 27.52
C CYS A 153 -6.21 29.42 27.95
N ALA A 154 -7.26 29.83 28.65
CA ALA A 154 -7.30 31.14 29.30
C ALA A 154 -6.19 31.24 30.36
N GLY A 155 -5.48 32.37 30.41
CA GLY A 155 -4.33 32.56 31.29
C GLY A 155 -3.04 31.87 30.84
N ALA A 156 -2.97 31.36 29.60
CA ALA A 156 -1.77 30.74 29.03
C ALA A 156 -0.51 31.62 29.10
N ASP A 157 -0.67 32.94 29.06
CA ASP A 157 0.43 33.91 29.16
C ASP A 157 1.25 33.76 30.45
N ARG A 158 0.63 33.32 31.55
CA ARG A 158 1.33 33.07 32.82
C ARG A 158 2.27 31.86 32.77
N LEU A 159 1.99 30.90 31.89
CA LEU A 159 2.71 29.64 31.79
C LEU A 159 3.62 29.59 30.56
N GLN A 160 3.31 30.36 29.52
CA GLN A 160 3.98 30.31 28.24
C GLN A 160 4.75 31.60 27.97
N THR A 161 6.03 31.45 27.60
CA THR A 161 6.95 32.57 27.33
C THR A 161 6.91 33.07 25.87
N GLY A 162 5.80 32.83 25.17
CA GLY A 162 5.64 33.16 23.76
C GLY A 162 6.69 32.54 22.85
N MET A 163 7.56 33.38 22.27
CA MET A 163 8.58 32.99 21.29
C MET A 163 9.99 32.81 21.88
N ARG A 164 10.17 33.03 23.19
CA ARG A 164 11.44 32.75 23.87
C ARG A 164 11.70 31.24 23.85
N GLY A 165 12.85 30.80 23.34
CA GLY A 165 13.17 29.39 23.22
C GLY A 165 12.31 28.61 22.21
N ALA A 166 11.90 29.24 21.10
CA ALA A 166 10.96 28.68 20.10
C ALA A 166 11.44 27.45 19.29
N TRP A 167 12.48 26.72 19.74
CA TRP A 167 12.88 25.47 19.10
C TRP A 167 11.80 24.39 19.32
N GLY A 168 11.06 24.12 18.24
CA GLY A 168 9.93 23.20 18.30
C GLY A 168 10.30 21.75 18.61
N LYS A 169 9.32 20.99 19.10
CA LYS A 169 9.44 19.54 19.29
C LYS A 169 9.04 18.78 18.02
N PRO A 170 9.56 17.56 17.79
CA PRO A 170 9.12 16.71 16.67
C PRO A 170 7.60 16.49 16.67
N ASN A 171 6.94 16.77 15.55
CA ASN A 171 5.48 16.63 15.40
C ASN A 171 5.08 15.51 14.45
N GLY A 172 5.85 15.31 13.38
CA GLY A 172 5.55 14.32 12.35
C GLY A 172 6.68 14.16 11.36
N THR A 173 6.55 13.13 10.52
CA THR A 173 7.52 12.80 9.48
C THR A 173 6.96 13.07 8.09
N VAL A 174 7.82 13.54 7.20
CA VAL A 174 7.50 13.89 5.82
C VAL A 174 8.61 13.39 4.89
N ALA A 175 8.23 13.03 3.67
CA ALA A 175 9.15 12.75 2.59
C ALA A 175 9.41 14.05 1.83
N ARG A 176 10.68 14.41 1.63
CA ARG A 176 11.06 15.51 0.74
C ARG A 176 11.13 14.97 -0.67
N VAL A 177 10.50 15.68 -1.60
CA VAL A 177 10.35 15.22 -2.98
C VAL A 177 10.84 16.28 -3.95
N ASN A 178 11.61 15.86 -4.95
CA ASN A 178 12.10 16.68 -6.04
C ASN A 178 11.19 16.61 -7.27
N ILE A 179 11.34 17.60 -8.15
CA ILE A 179 10.70 17.59 -9.47
C ILE A 179 11.25 16.40 -10.26
N GLY A 180 10.36 15.60 -10.86
CA GLY A 180 10.72 14.39 -11.59
C GLY A 180 10.94 13.16 -10.70
N GLN A 181 10.82 13.29 -9.37
CA GLN A 181 10.98 12.14 -8.48
C GLN A 181 9.73 11.24 -8.47
N ILE A 182 9.97 9.93 -8.58
CA ILE A 182 8.92 8.92 -8.53
C ILE A 182 8.43 8.74 -7.08
N LEU A 183 7.12 8.87 -6.88
CA LEU A 183 6.44 8.68 -5.60
C LEU A 183 5.99 7.24 -5.38
N MET A 184 5.29 6.69 -6.36
CA MET A 184 4.72 5.36 -6.33
C MET A 184 4.94 4.70 -7.69
N SER A 185 5.24 3.41 -7.67
CA SER A 185 5.40 2.58 -8.86
C SER A 185 4.48 1.38 -8.75
N VAL A 186 3.81 1.04 -9.84
CA VAL A 186 2.99 -0.17 -9.93
C VAL A 186 3.46 -0.97 -11.12
N ARG A 187 3.78 -2.24 -10.92
CA ARG A 187 4.00 -3.19 -12.01
C ARG A 187 2.84 -4.18 -12.11
N THR A 188 2.40 -4.45 -13.34
CA THR A 188 1.28 -5.36 -13.66
C THR A 188 1.52 -6.06 -14.99
N ARG A 189 0.56 -6.91 -15.38
CA ARG A 189 0.41 -7.35 -16.78
C ARG A 189 -0.10 -6.20 -17.64
N ASP A 190 0.16 -6.24 -18.95
CA ASP A 190 -0.27 -5.20 -19.89
C ASP A 190 -1.80 -5.09 -19.99
N ALA A 191 -2.53 -6.19 -19.83
CA ALA A 191 -3.99 -6.20 -19.78
C ALA A 191 -4.58 -5.27 -18.69
N ASN A 192 -3.87 -5.10 -17.57
CA ASN A 192 -4.33 -4.33 -16.42
C ASN A 192 -3.92 -2.84 -16.49
N ARG A 193 -3.45 -2.35 -17.64
CA ARG A 193 -2.94 -0.98 -17.81
C ARG A 193 -3.95 0.09 -17.40
N ALA A 194 -5.18 0.00 -17.89
CA ALA A 194 -6.22 1.00 -17.61
C ALA A 194 -6.54 1.07 -16.11
N ILE A 195 -6.59 -0.09 -15.44
CA ILE A 195 -6.86 -0.18 -14.01
C ILE A 195 -5.72 0.43 -13.19
N ALA A 196 -4.47 0.18 -13.58
CA ALA A 196 -3.31 0.76 -12.93
C ALA A 196 -3.23 2.29 -13.07
N LEU A 197 -3.61 2.84 -14.24
CA LEU A 197 -3.72 4.29 -14.44
C LEU A 197 -4.76 4.93 -13.52
N GLU A 198 -5.95 4.36 -13.45
CA GLU A 198 -7.04 4.88 -12.61
C GLU A 198 -6.71 4.75 -11.11
N ALA A 199 -6.01 3.68 -10.70
CA ALA A 199 -5.52 3.53 -9.33
C ALA A 199 -4.61 4.69 -8.92
N LEU A 200 -3.64 5.04 -9.77
CA LEU A 200 -2.70 6.12 -9.52
C LEU A 200 -3.34 7.50 -9.60
N ARG A 201 -4.33 7.69 -10.49
CA ARG A 201 -5.15 8.90 -10.55
C ARG A 201 -5.92 9.12 -9.24
N ARG A 202 -6.46 8.06 -8.64
CA ARG A 202 -7.14 8.16 -7.33
C ARG A 202 -6.19 8.49 -6.19
N SER A 203 -4.98 7.93 -6.21
CA SER A 203 -3.92 8.27 -5.25
C SER A 203 -3.43 9.70 -5.39
N GLN A 204 -3.42 10.27 -6.59
CA GLN A 204 -3.03 11.65 -6.84
C GLN A 204 -3.81 12.65 -5.97
N TYR A 205 -5.12 12.45 -5.78
CA TYR A 205 -5.96 13.32 -4.93
C TYR A 205 -5.57 13.34 -3.45
N LYS A 206 -4.68 12.44 -3.00
CA LYS A 206 -4.20 12.41 -1.62
C LYS A 206 -2.93 13.24 -1.42
N PHE A 207 -2.28 13.66 -2.49
CA PHE A 207 -1.08 14.48 -2.44
C PHE A 207 -1.41 15.96 -2.67
N PRO A 208 -0.71 16.89 -1.98
CA PRO A 208 -0.66 18.29 -2.41
C PRO A 208 0.06 18.40 -3.76
N GLY A 209 -0.09 19.53 -4.46
CA GLY A 209 0.70 19.82 -5.65
C GLY A 209 0.26 19.10 -6.91
N ARG A 210 1.17 19.06 -7.90
CA ARG A 210 0.94 18.49 -9.23
C ARG A 210 1.74 17.22 -9.40
N GLN A 211 1.04 16.10 -9.59
CA GLN A 211 1.64 14.83 -9.98
C GLN A 211 1.28 14.50 -11.43
N LYS A 212 2.15 13.73 -12.07
CA LYS A 212 1.94 13.18 -13.41
C LYS A 212 2.02 11.66 -13.34
N ILE A 213 1.18 11.00 -14.13
CA ILE A 213 1.21 9.55 -14.28
C ILE A 213 1.97 9.26 -15.57
N ILE A 214 3.02 8.46 -15.48
CA ILE A 214 3.92 8.14 -16.58
C ILE A 214 3.93 6.62 -16.76
N VAL A 215 3.65 6.16 -17.98
CA VAL A 215 3.86 4.76 -18.35
C VAL A 215 5.33 4.59 -18.71
N SER A 216 6.00 3.69 -18.00
CA SER A 216 7.41 3.42 -18.22
C SER A 216 7.62 2.58 -19.47
N LYS A 217 8.72 2.85 -20.18
CA LYS A 217 9.21 2.00 -21.28
C LYS A 217 10.06 0.83 -20.76
N ASN A 218 10.32 0.80 -19.46
CA ASN A 218 11.15 -0.23 -18.85
C ASN A 218 10.34 -1.49 -18.54
N TRP A 219 11.05 -2.61 -18.39
CA TRP A 219 10.46 -3.88 -17.97
C TRP A 219 10.25 -3.90 -16.46
N GLY A 220 8.99 -3.80 -16.01
CA GLY A 220 8.64 -3.82 -14.60
C GLY A 220 9.44 -2.78 -13.78
N PHE A 221 10.13 -3.23 -12.72
CA PHE A 221 10.98 -2.37 -11.88
C PHE A 221 12.46 -2.38 -12.27
N THR A 222 12.81 -3.01 -13.40
CA THR A 222 14.20 -3.05 -13.88
C THR A 222 14.59 -1.72 -14.54
N PRO A 223 15.90 -1.44 -14.64
CA PRO A 223 16.38 -0.26 -15.37
C PRO A 223 16.36 -0.45 -16.89
N LEU A 224 16.14 -1.66 -17.40
CA LEU A 224 16.21 -1.98 -18.82
C LEU A 224 14.90 -1.66 -19.54
N ARG A 225 15.02 -1.27 -20.81
CA ARG A 225 13.87 -1.18 -21.72
C ARG A 225 13.29 -2.57 -21.99
N ARG A 226 12.04 -2.63 -22.44
CA ARG A 226 11.36 -3.91 -22.73
C ARG A 226 12.10 -4.77 -23.74
N GLU A 227 12.53 -4.18 -24.86
CA GLU A 227 13.28 -4.86 -25.93
C GLU A 227 14.62 -5.40 -25.39
N GLU A 228 15.44 -4.52 -24.81
CA GLU A 228 16.73 -4.87 -24.22
C GLU A 228 16.66 -5.97 -23.15
N TYR A 229 15.57 -6.01 -22.37
CA TYR A 229 15.36 -7.06 -21.37
C TYR A 229 15.12 -8.41 -22.04
N LEU A 230 14.32 -8.46 -23.11
CA LEU A 230 14.03 -9.69 -23.84
C LEU A 230 15.30 -10.23 -24.52
N ASP A 231 16.11 -9.37 -25.13
CA ASP A 231 17.37 -9.76 -25.77
C ASP A 231 18.36 -10.34 -24.75
N LYS A 232 18.55 -9.66 -23.62
CA LYS A 232 19.45 -10.14 -22.55
C LYS A 232 18.95 -11.42 -21.89
N LYS A 233 17.64 -11.61 -21.84
CA LYS A 233 17.02 -12.84 -21.34
C LYS A 233 17.24 -14.00 -22.32
N ALA A 234 17.05 -13.76 -23.62
CA ALA A 234 17.32 -14.74 -24.67
C ALA A 234 18.79 -15.16 -24.68
N ALA A 235 19.71 -14.21 -24.47
CA ALA A 235 21.15 -14.47 -24.34
C ALA A 235 21.57 -15.10 -22.99
N GLY A 236 20.63 -15.48 -22.10
CA GLY A 236 20.97 -16.09 -20.80
C GLY A 236 21.72 -15.17 -19.82
N ARG A 237 21.79 -13.86 -20.09
CA ARG A 237 22.54 -12.86 -19.27
C ARG A 237 21.75 -12.31 -18.08
N VAL A 238 20.55 -12.87 -17.84
CA VAL A 238 19.57 -12.43 -16.83
C VAL A 238 19.31 -13.62 -15.91
N LYS A 239 19.50 -13.41 -14.60
CA LYS A 239 19.17 -14.40 -13.57
C LYS A 239 18.13 -13.83 -12.62
N VAL A 240 17.05 -14.57 -12.43
CA VAL A 240 15.99 -14.19 -11.49
C VAL A 240 16.49 -14.35 -10.06
N ASP A 241 16.29 -13.31 -9.24
CA ASP A 241 16.64 -13.26 -7.81
C ASP A 241 15.39 -12.87 -7.00
N GLY A 242 14.47 -13.83 -6.88
CA GLY A 242 13.19 -13.67 -6.21
C GLY A 242 12.30 -12.60 -6.87
N ALA A 243 12.31 -11.39 -6.31
CA ALA A 243 11.49 -10.26 -6.79
C ALA A 243 12.20 -9.36 -7.81
N TYR A 244 13.51 -9.55 -8.00
CA TYR A 244 14.35 -8.73 -8.88
C TYR A 244 15.22 -9.60 -9.79
N VAL A 245 16.09 -8.98 -10.58
CA VAL A 245 17.01 -9.64 -11.52
C VAL A 245 18.44 -9.25 -11.22
N GLN A 246 19.34 -10.22 -11.33
CA GLN A 246 20.77 -10.02 -11.43
C GLN A 246 21.20 -10.12 -12.88
N PHE A 247 22.06 -9.19 -13.30
CA PHE A 247 22.60 -9.14 -14.65
C PHE A 247 24.03 -9.68 -14.65
N LEU A 248 24.41 -10.38 -15.72
CA LEU A 248 25.81 -10.73 -15.98
C LEU A 248 26.62 -9.44 -16.18
N SER A 249 27.78 -9.36 -15.53
CA SER A 249 28.75 -8.26 -15.68
C SER A 249 29.94 -8.74 -16.48
N ASN A 250 30.53 -7.85 -17.27
CA ASN A 250 31.78 -8.10 -18.01
C ASN A 250 33.03 -7.97 -17.09
N HIS A 251 32.83 -7.66 -15.82
CA HIS A 251 33.90 -7.51 -14.83
C HIS A 251 33.86 -8.61 -13.75
N GLY A 252 35.01 -8.84 -13.12
CA GLY A 252 35.18 -9.82 -12.04
C GLY A 252 35.79 -11.14 -12.50
N SER A 253 35.90 -12.10 -11.58
CA SER A 253 36.44 -13.44 -11.88
C SER A 253 35.55 -14.17 -12.90
N LEU A 254 36.18 -14.61 -13.99
CA LEU A 254 35.52 -15.32 -15.08
C LEU A 254 34.88 -16.63 -14.60
N GLU A 255 35.58 -17.39 -13.76
CA GLU A 255 35.09 -18.64 -13.18
C GLU A 255 33.75 -18.44 -12.44
N ARG A 256 33.68 -17.38 -11.62
CA ARG A 256 32.45 -17.04 -10.87
C ARG A 256 31.30 -16.66 -11.81
N ASN A 257 31.60 -15.96 -12.90
CA ASN A 257 30.59 -15.55 -13.87
C ASN A 257 30.04 -16.75 -14.65
N ILE A 258 30.90 -17.65 -15.12
CA ILE A 258 30.52 -18.91 -15.80
C ILE A 258 29.64 -19.75 -14.88
N ARG A 259 30.03 -19.94 -13.61
CA ARG A 259 29.24 -20.71 -12.64
C ARG A 259 27.86 -20.11 -12.36
N ARG A 260 27.73 -18.78 -12.37
CA ARG A 260 26.46 -18.10 -12.05
C ARG A 260 25.51 -18.03 -13.23
N PHE A 261 26.05 -17.86 -14.44
CA PHE A 261 25.32 -17.65 -15.69
C PHE A 261 25.80 -18.65 -16.76
N PRO A 262 25.60 -19.96 -16.57
CA PRO A 262 26.10 -20.97 -17.51
C PRO A 262 25.49 -20.82 -18.90
N ASP A 263 24.23 -20.41 -18.98
CA ASP A 263 23.49 -20.34 -20.25
C ASP A 263 24.02 -19.24 -21.18
N ALA A 264 24.58 -18.15 -20.62
CA ALA A 264 25.16 -17.07 -21.41
C ALA A 264 26.43 -17.47 -22.17
N PHE A 265 27.22 -18.39 -21.63
CA PHE A 265 28.47 -18.85 -22.24
C PHE A 265 28.26 -20.05 -23.17
N LYS A 266 27.11 -20.73 -23.07
CA LYS A 266 26.75 -21.83 -24.00
C LYS A 266 26.28 -21.32 -25.35
N SER A 267 25.70 -20.13 -25.41
CA SER A 267 25.19 -19.54 -26.66
C SER A 267 26.26 -18.92 -27.55
N GLU A 268 27.47 -18.69 -27.01
CA GLU A 268 28.60 -18.09 -27.73
C GLU A 268 29.59 -19.15 -28.28
N ALA A 269 29.38 -20.43 -27.94
CA ALA A 269 30.15 -21.59 -28.42
C ALA A 269 29.45 -22.26 -29.61
#